data_AF-A0A923WT73-F1
#
_entry.id   AF-A0A923WT73-F1
#
_cell.length_a   1.000
_cell.length_b   1.000
_cell.length_c   1.000
_cell.angle_alpha   90.00
_cell.angle_beta   90.00
_cell.angle_gamma   90.00
#
_symmetry.space_group_name_H-M   'P 1'
#
loop_
_entity.id
_entity.type
_entity.pdbx_description
1 polymer ?
#
loop_
_entity_poly.entity_id
_entity_poly.type
_entity_poly.pdbx_seq_one_letter_code
_entity_poly.pdbx_strand_id
1 'polypeptide(L)'
;MKASRRASAVAAACLLFAGMATATPVMYQGTFSADDEHVSVPINLAGSGRLTAITSSWALGGFAPVLTLFGGADGYQQNVGSRRTCGAGSGSPDAATGFCWDATLSRALQAGNYLLVLTQDDNLTNGDTLADGFSQDGTPNYTSLNYLGIPNGPLCINVDASQRSCNYAMTVDVALDQVGTVPEPASLALFGLTGLALLRAHRVRRG
;
A
#
# COMPACT_ATOMS: atom_id res chain seq x y z
N MET A 1 59.48 27.07 -36.65
CA MET A 1 58.75 27.34 -35.39
C MET A 1 57.70 26.25 -35.20
N LYS A 2 57.81 25.46 -34.12
CA LYS A 2 57.05 24.24 -33.85
C LYS A 2 55.63 24.57 -33.37
N ALA A 3 54.63 23.94 -33.97
CA ALA A 3 53.24 23.99 -33.53
C ALA A 3 53.05 23.21 -32.21
N SER A 4 52.52 23.89 -31.20
CA SER A 4 52.09 23.32 -29.93
C SER A 4 50.58 23.47 -29.84
N ARG A 5 49.82 22.38 -29.94
CA ARG A 5 48.47 22.25 -29.36
C ARG A 5 48.23 20.81 -28.95
N ARG A 6 48.42 20.52 -27.66
CA ARG A 6 47.85 19.32 -27.01
C ARG A 6 46.42 19.67 -26.62
N ALA A 7 45.44 18.98 -27.20
CA ALA A 7 44.07 19.00 -26.71
C ALA A 7 43.81 17.67 -26.00
N SER A 8 43.82 17.70 -24.67
CA SER A 8 43.33 16.60 -23.84
C SER A 8 41.81 16.61 -23.87
N ALA A 9 41.19 15.59 -24.47
CA ALA A 9 39.77 15.33 -24.33
C ALA A 9 39.56 14.38 -23.15
N VAL A 10 39.12 14.91 -22.02
CA VAL A 10 38.60 14.13 -20.90
C VAL A 10 37.15 13.80 -21.22
N ALA A 11 36.86 12.53 -21.53
CA ALA A 11 35.50 12.04 -21.73
C ALA A 11 34.92 11.63 -20.37
N ALA A 12 33.90 12.37 -19.92
CA ALA A 12 33.14 12.07 -18.71
C ALA A 12 32.30 10.81 -18.90
N ALA A 13 32.52 9.80 -18.07
CA ALA A 13 31.71 8.59 -18.00
C ALA A 13 30.52 8.82 -17.05
N CYS A 14 29.34 9.08 -17.60
CA CYS A 14 28.09 9.05 -16.84
C CYS A 14 27.68 7.58 -16.64
N LEU A 15 27.95 7.05 -15.45
CA LEU A 15 27.39 5.78 -14.95
C LEU A 15 25.88 5.97 -14.70
N LEU A 16 25.05 5.42 -15.58
CA LEU A 16 23.60 5.32 -15.34
C LEU A 16 23.34 4.07 -14.49
N PHE A 17 23.25 4.27 -13.17
CA PHE A 17 22.65 3.27 -12.28
C PHE A 17 21.13 3.33 -12.45
N ALA A 18 20.53 2.26 -13.00
CA ALA A 18 19.09 2.07 -12.94
C ALA A 18 18.70 1.67 -11.51
N GLY A 19 18.21 2.63 -10.73
CA GLY A 19 17.69 2.37 -9.39
C GLY A 19 16.37 1.60 -9.47
N MET A 20 16.21 0.58 -8.62
CA MET A 20 14.92 -0.09 -8.43
C MET A 20 13.96 0.89 -7.73
N ALA A 21 12.85 1.22 -8.38
CA ALA A 21 11.78 1.97 -7.73
C ALA A 21 10.94 1.00 -6.87
N THR A 22 11.06 1.12 -5.55
CA THR A 22 10.10 0.50 -4.62
C THR A 22 9.05 1.55 -4.28
N ALA A 23 7.77 1.17 -4.30
CA ALA A 23 6.73 2.04 -3.78
C ALA A 23 6.91 2.14 -2.26
N THR A 24 6.88 3.36 -1.73
CA THR A 24 6.87 3.59 -0.29
C THR A 24 5.47 3.37 0.26
N PRO A 25 5.30 2.70 1.42
CA PRO A 25 4.00 2.59 2.07
C PRO A 25 3.37 3.97 2.31
N VAL A 26 2.06 4.07 2.09
CA VAL A 26 1.28 5.30 2.26
C VAL A 26 0.44 5.19 3.53
N MET A 27 0.48 6.23 4.37
CA MET A 27 -0.32 6.32 5.59
C MET A 27 -1.60 7.12 5.35
N TYR A 28 -2.73 6.55 5.74
CA TYR A 28 -4.04 7.17 5.79
C TYR A 28 -4.48 7.28 7.25
N GLN A 29 -4.85 8.47 7.69
CA GLN A 29 -5.28 8.71 9.06
C GLN A 29 -6.31 9.85 9.13
N GLY A 30 -7.17 9.79 10.14
CA GLY A 30 -8.19 10.79 10.37
C GLY A 30 -9.12 10.37 11.49
N THR A 31 -10.32 10.95 11.51
CA THR A 31 -11.36 10.71 12.51
C THR A 31 -12.69 10.59 11.80
N PHE A 32 -13.48 9.57 12.14
CA PHE A 32 -14.86 9.49 11.67
C PHE A 32 -15.77 10.44 12.43
N SER A 33 -16.70 11.07 11.70
CA SER A 33 -17.73 11.93 12.28
C SER A 33 -19.05 11.22 12.56
N ALA A 34 -19.17 9.97 12.10
CA ALA A 34 -20.25 9.03 12.37
C ALA A 34 -19.74 7.59 12.29
N ASP A 35 -20.40 6.66 13.00
CA ASP A 35 -20.00 5.25 13.07
C ASP A 35 -20.12 4.54 11.70
N ASP A 36 -21.06 4.96 10.86
CA ASP A 36 -21.33 4.37 9.55
C ASP A 36 -20.43 4.91 8.41
N GLU A 37 -19.48 5.78 8.74
CA GLU A 37 -18.51 6.28 7.77
C GLU A 37 -17.52 5.21 7.31
N HIS A 38 -16.92 5.47 6.16
CA HIS A 38 -15.89 4.63 5.59
C HIS A 38 -14.81 5.46 4.89
N VAL A 39 -13.58 4.94 4.85
CA VAL A 39 -12.49 5.48 4.02
C VAL A 39 -12.26 4.58 2.84
N SER A 40 -12.34 5.15 1.64
CA SER A 40 -12.11 4.44 0.38
C SER A 40 -10.78 4.84 -0.24
N VAL A 41 -9.92 3.86 -0.51
CA VAL A 41 -8.60 4.02 -1.13
C VAL A 41 -8.59 3.27 -2.47
N PRO A 42 -8.56 3.97 -3.60
CA PRO A 42 -8.43 3.32 -4.90
C PRO A 42 -7.01 2.78 -5.09
N ILE A 43 -6.91 1.53 -5.57
CA ILE A 43 -5.64 0.86 -5.85
C ILE A 43 -5.63 0.45 -7.32
N ASN A 44 -4.63 0.92 -8.07
CA ASN A 44 -4.46 0.56 -9.48
C ASN A 44 -3.14 -0.20 -9.65
N LEU A 45 -3.22 -1.44 -10.12
CA LEU A 45 -2.06 -2.30 -10.35
C LEU A 45 -1.83 -2.48 -11.84
N ALA A 46 -0.69 -1.98 -12.34
CA ALA A 46 -0.29 -2.13 -13.74
C ALA A 46 0.23 -3.55 -14.08
N GLY A 47 0.53 -4.35 -13.05
CA GLY A 47 1.00 -5.74 -13.13
C GLY A 47 0.52 -6.50 -11.90
N SER A 48 0.78 -7.80 -11.83
CA SER A 48 0.54 -8.55 -10.59
C SER A 48 1.44 -8.03 -9.48
N GLY A 49 0.99 -8.16 -8.23
CA GLY A 49 1.76 -7.72 -7.07
C GLY A 49 1.09 -8.08 -5.77
N ARG A 50 1.68 -7.66 -4.66
CA ARG A 50 1.15 -7.87 -3.31
C ARG A 50 0.67 -6.55 -2.72
N LEU A 51 -0.62 -6.49 -2.43
CA LEU A 51 -1.21 -5.46 -1.57
C LEU A 51 -1.03 -5.89 -0.11
N THR A 52 -0.56 -4.97 0.73
CA THR A 52 -0.56 -5.13 2.19
C THR A 52 -1.16 -3.88 2.82
N ALA A 53 -2.29 -4.04 3.49
CA ALA A 53 -2.93 -3.00 4.28
C ALA A 53 -2.93 -3.42 5.75
N ILE A 54 -2.47 -2.55 6.64
CA ILE A 54 -2.36 -2.79 8.08
C ILE A 54 -2.95 -1.58 8.79
N THR A 55 -3.84 -1.79 9.75
CA THR A 55 -4.36 -0.71 10.59
C THR A 55 -3.57 -0.55 11.88
N SER A 56 -3.65 0.64 12.45
CA SER A 56 -3.24 0.94 13.82
C SER A 56 -4.31 1.73 14.59
N SER A 57 -5.53 1.79 14.05
CA SER A 57 -6.69 2.45 14.66
C SER A 57 -6.91 1.99 16.10
N TRP A 58 -6.85 0.68 16.36
CA TRP A 58 -7.13 0.16 17.69
C TRP A 58 -6.00 0.50 18.67
N ALA A 59 -4.75 0.21 18.30
CA ALA A 59 -3.59 0.51 19.13
C ALA A 59 -3.43 2.01 19.45
N LEU A 60 -3.96 2.90 18.61
CA LEU A 60 -3.92 4.36 18.81
C LEU A 60 -5.13 4.93 19.56
N GLY A 61 -6.00 4.08 20.12
CA GLY A 61 -7.16 4.55 20.91
C GLY A 61 -8.44 4.77 20.09
N GLY A 62 -8.46 4.34 18.83
CA GLY A 62 -9.60 4.38 17.92
C GLY A 62 -10.50 3.14 18.01
N PHE A 63 -11.16 2.77 16.93
CA PHE A 63 -12.03 1.58 16.90
C PHE A 63 -11.32 0.35 16.33
N ALA A 64 -11.92 -0.84 16.50
CA ALA A 64 -11.50 -2.06 15.81
C ALA A 64 -11.93 -1.95 14.33
N PRO A 65 -11.00 -1.89 13.35
CA PRO A 65 -11.37 -1.65 11.98
C PRO A 65 -11.73 -2.93 11.22
N VAL A 66 -12.48 -2.75 10.14
CA VAL A 66 -12.76 -3.76 9.12
C VAL A 66 -12.14 -3.27 7.82
N LEU A 67 -11.31 -4.12 7.20
CA LEU A 67 -10.76 -3.88 5.88
C LEU A 67 -11.53 -4.72 4.86
N THR A 68 -12.06 -4.08 3.83
CA THR A 68 -12.75 -4.74 2.72
C THR A 68 -12.08 -4.36 1.40
N LEU A 69 -11.75 -5.33 0.56
CA LEU A 69 -11.19 -5.11 -0.77
C LEU A 69 -12.21 -5.58 -1.81
N PHE A 70 -12.53 -4.70 -2.74
CA PHE A 70 -13.40 -4.97 -3.89
C PHE A 70 -12.63 -4.93 -5.20
N GLY A 71 -13.11 -5.68 -6.20
CA GLY A 71 -12.70 -5.56 -7.60
C GLY A 71 -11.64 -6.57 -8.07
N GLY A 72 -11.16 -6.33 -9.30
CA GLY A 72 -10.21 -7.19 -10.01
C GLY A 72 -10.71 -8.60 -10.32
N ALA A 73 -9.79 -9.47 -10.75
CA ALA A 73 -10.06 -10.89 -10.97
C ALA A 73 -10.08 -11.69 -9.65
N ASP A 74 -9.51 -11.13 -8.59
CA ASP A 74 -9.35 -11.78 -7.28
C ASP A 74 -10.59 -11.64 -6.38
N GLY A 75 -11.56 -10.81 -6.80
CA GLY A 75 -12.87 -10.70 -6.17
C GLY A 75 -12.86 -10.04 -4.79
N TYR A 76 -13.90 -10.33 -4.00
CA TYR A 76 -14.13 -9.77 -2.68
C TYR A 76 -13.21 -10.38 -1.61
N GLN A 77 -12.66 -9.55 -0.72
CA GLN A 77 -11.90 -9.97 0.46
C GLN A 77 -12.24 -9.11 1.66
N GLN A 78 -12.34 -9.69 2.85
CA GLN A 78 -12.59 -8.95 4.08
C GLN A 78 -11.72 -9.43 5.25
N ASN A 79 -11.28 -8.50 6.09
CA ASN A 79 -10.63 -8.78 7.36
C ASN A 79 -11.25 -7.92 8.47
N VAL A 80 -11.79 -8.58 9.49
CA VAL A 80 -12.44 -7.94 10.65
C VAL A 80 -11.48 -7.96 11.82
N GLY A 81 -11.08 -6.79 12.31
CA GLY A 81 -10.08 -6.63 13.37
C GLY A 81 -10.49 -7.29 14.69
N SER A 82 -11.73 -7.14 15.12
CA SER A 82 -12.27 -7.72 16.37
C SER A 82 -12.26 -9.26 16.40
N ARG A 83 -12.16 -9.92 15.23
CA ARG A 83 -12.05 -11.39 15.13
C ARG A 83 -10.63 -11.92 15.33
N ARG A 84 -9.64 -11.03 15.54
CA ARG A 84 -8.24 -11.40 15.67
C ARG A 84 -7.84 -11.65 17.11
N THR A 85 -6.96 -12.63 17.29
CA THR A 85 -6.23 -12.87 18.53
C THR A 85 -4.83 -12.29 18.44
N CYS A 86 -4.27 -11.83 19.55
CA CYS A 86 -2.86 -11.41 19.60
C CYS A 86 -1.91 -12.54 19.19
N GLY A 87 -0.89 -12.18 18.42
CA GLY A 87 0.07 -13.13 17.87
C GLY A 87 0.73 -12.62 16.60
N ALA A 88 1.47 -13.50 15.92
CA ALA A 88 2.20 -13.15 14.70
C ALA A 88 1.28 -12.48 13.65
N GLY A 89 1.68 -11.29 13.20
CA GLY A 89 0.96 -10.54 12.17
C GLY A 89 -0.28 -9.76 12.65
N SER A 90 -0.50 -9.62 13.96
CA SER A 90 -1.68 -8.94 14.55
C SER A 90 -1.37 -7.57 15.16
N GLY A 91 -0.16 -7.06 14.94
CA GLY A 91 0.33 -5.85 15.61
C GLY A 91 0.63 -6.09 17.10
N SER A 92 0.89 -4.98 17.80
CA SER A 92 1.04 -4.97 19.26
C SER A 92 -0.33 -4.86 19.93
N PRO A 93 -0.53 -5.50 21.10
CA PRO A 93 -1.76 -5.31 21.86
C PRO A 93 -1.92 -3.85 22.29
N ASP A 94 -3.16 -3.37 22.26
CA ASP A 94 -3.53 -2.10 22.91
C ASP A 94 -3.24 -2.20 24.41
N ALA A 95 -2.58 -1.18 24.95
CA ALA A 95 -2.08 -1.20 26.32
C ALA A 95 -3.20 -1.17 27.39
N ALA A 96 -4.39 -0.66 27.04
CA ALA A 96 -5.51 -0.56 27.97
C ALA A 96 -6.33 -1.84 28.04
N THR A 97 -6.53 -2.51 26.90
CA THR A 97 -7.43 -3.66 26.77
C THR A 97 -6.71 -4.99 26.61
N GLY A 98 -5.44 -4.98 26.17
CA GLY A 98 -4.69 -6.19 25.83
C GLY A 98 -5.10 -6.84 24.50
N PHE A 99 -6.06 -6.25 23.77
CA PHE A 99 -6.53 -6.79 22.50
C PHE A 99 -5.68 -6.33 21.31
N CYS A 100 -5.60 -7.19 20.29
CA CYS A 100 -4.92 -6.92 19.02
C CYS A 100 -5.95 -6.85 17.89
N TRP A 101 -6.85 -5.87 17.98
CA TRP A 101 -7.98 -5.74 17.07
C TRP A 101 -7.71 -4.88 15.86
N ASP A 102 -6.45 -4.57 15.56
CA ASP A 102 -6.07 -3.99 14.29
C ASP A 102 -6.17 -5.02 13.15
N ALA A 103 -6.78 -4.63 12.04
CA ALA A 103 -6.97 -5.46 10.87
C ALA A 103 -5.71 -5.50 10.01
N THR A 104 -5.54 -6.61 9.27
CA THR A 104 -4.48 -6.73 8.26
C THR A 104 -4.98 -7.53 7.08
N LEU A 105 -4.86 -6.95 5.89
CA LEU A 105 -5.17 -7.57 4.62
C LEU A 105 -3.90 -7.63 3.78
N SER A 106 -3.37 -8.83 3.54
CA SER A 106 -2.25 -9.04 2.62
C SER A 106 -2.64 -10.06 1.56
N ARG A 107 -2.63 -9.65 0.29
CA ARG A 107 -3.08 -10.47 -0.84
C ARG A 107 -2.18 -10.26 -2.04
N ALA A 108 -1.85 -11.36 -2.72
CA ALA A 108 -1.34 -11.29 -4.08
C ALA A 108 -2.53 -11.01 -4.99
N LEU A 109 -2.42 -9.99 -5.82
CA LEU A 109 -3.46 -9.49 -6.71
C LEU A 109 -2.92 -9.48 -8.14
N GLN A 110 -3.80 -9.73 -9.09
CA GLN A 110 -3.52 -9.52 -10.51
C GLN A 110 -3.56 -8.03 -10.86
N ALA A 111 -3.03 -7.69 -12.03
CA ALA A 111 -3.20 -6.35 -12.60
C ALA A 111 -4.70 -6.00 -12.67
N GLY A 112 -5.05 -4.78 -12.29
CA GLY A 112 -6.45 -4.37 -12.22
C GLY A 112 -6.69 -3.18 -11.31
N ASN A 113 -7.96 -2.81 -11.20
CA ASN A 113 -8.42 -1.73 -10.32
C ASN A 113 -9.17 -2.35 -9.16
N TYR A 114 -8.80 -1.92 -7.95
CA TYR A 114 -9.38 -2.36 -6.71
C TYR A 114 -9.79 -1.16 -5.86
N LEU A 115 -10.70 -1.40 -4.93
CA LEU A 115 -11.07 -0.43 -3.93
C LEU A 115 -10.90 -1.05 -2.54
N LEU A 116 -9.96 -0.51 -1.77
CA LEU A 116 -9.79 -0.87 -0.37
C LEU A 116 -10.65 0.09 0.47
N VAL A 117 -11.52 -0.47 1.30
CA VAL A 117 -12.40 0.27 2.18
C VAL A 117 -12.10 -0.08 3.63
N LEU A 118 -11.97 0.94 4.48
CA LEU A 118 -11.88 0.83 5.92
C LEU A 118 -13.21 1.29 6.54
N THR A 119 -13.81 0.43 7.35
CA THR A 119 -14.99 0.74 8.18
C THR A 119 -14.73 0.41 9.64
N GLN A 120 -15.63 0.86 10.51
CA GLN A 120 -15.66 0.47 11.90
C GLN A 120 -16.23 -0.96 12.09
N ASP A 121 -15.90 -1.59 13.21
CA ASP A 121 -16.43 -2.91 13.58
C ASP A 121 -17.95 -2.98 13.50
N ASP A 122 -18.47 -4.13 13.07
CA ASP A 122 -19.90 -4.36 12.76
C ASP A 122 -20.49 -3.54 11.60
N ASN A 123 -19.71 -2.70 10.91
CA ASN A 123 -20.09 -2.11 9.63
C ASN A 123 -19.51 -2.93 8.47
N LEU A 124 -20.15 -4.07 8.19
CA LEU A 124 -19.73 -5.06 7.20
C LEU A 124 -20.41 -4.79 5.86
N THR A 125 -19.79 -5.15 4.74
CA THR A 125 -20.48 -5.04 3.45
C THR A 125 -21.65 -6.03 3.33
N ASN A 126 -22.72 -5.64 2.65
CA ASN A 126 -23.88 -6.50 2.41
C ASN A 126 -23.71 -7.45 1.22
N GLY A 127 -22.61 -7.34 0.46
CA GLY A 127 -22.36 -8.15 -0.72
C GLY A 127 -20.91 -8.08 -1.21
N ASP A 128 -20.69 -8.54 -2.44
CA ASP A 128 -19.36 -8.65 -3.02
C ASP A 128 -18.91 -7.37 -3.76
N THR A 129 -19.77 -6.35 -3.81
CA THR A 129 -19.50 -5.08 -4.50
C THR A 129 -19.77 -3.87 -3.61
N LEU A 130 -19.13 -2.74 -3.92
CA LEU A 130 -19.39 -1.48 -3.21
C LEU A 130 -20.86 -1.04 -3.32
N ALA A 131 -21.54 -1.40 -4.42
CA ALA A 131 -22.93 -1.01 -4.66
C ALA A 131 -23.92 -1.72 -3.73
N ASP A 132 -23.51 -2.83 -3.10
CA ASP A 132 -24.33 -3.53 -2.12
C ASP A 132 -24.38 -2.77 -0.77
N GLY A 133 -23.50 -1.79 -0.58
CA GLY A 133 -23.43 -0.97 0.63
C GLY A 133 -22.92 -1.74 1.85
N PHE A 134 -23.18 -1.17 3.02
CA PHE A 134 -22.76 -1.72 4.31
C PHE A 134 -23.94 -1.88 5.29
N SER A 135 -23.75 -2.74 6.28
CA SER A 135 -24.79 -3.17 7.22
C SER A 135 -25.28 -2.05 8.15
N GLN A 136 -24.49 -0.98 8.29
CA GLN A 136 -24.82 0.18 9.13
C GLN A 136 -25.08 1.46 8.32
N ASP A 137 -25.18 1.38 6.99
CA ASP A 137 -25.47 2.55 6.16
C ASP A 137 -26.75 3.25 6.63
N GLY A 138 -26.64 4.54 6.97
CA GLY A 138 -27.77 5.35 7.46
C GLY A 138 -28.01 5.24 8.97
N THR A 139 -27.09 4.62 9.71
CA THR A 139 -27.15 4.50 11.18
C THR A 139 -25.91 5.11 11.83
N PRO A 140 -25.78 6.45 11.85
CA PRO A 140 -24.54 7.14 12.20
C PRO A 140 -24.07 6.96 13.65
N ASN A 141 -24.90 6.41 14.55
CA ASN A 141 -24.57 6.21 15.96
C ASN A 141 -24.85 4.77 16.40
N TYR A 142 -24.72 3.79 15.48
CA TYR A 142 -25.09 2.40 15.75
C TYR A 142 -24.37 1.81 16.94
N THR A 143 -23.14 2.23 17.26
CA THR A 143 -22.42 1.67 18.40
C THR A 143 -23.05 2.07 19.74
N SER A 144 -23.53 3.30 19.86
CA SER A 144 -24.30 3.72 21.05
C SER A 144 -25.59 2.96 21.20
N LEU A 145 -26.31 2.75 20.09
CA LEU A 145 -27.55 1.99 20.13
C LEU A 145 -27.27 0.54 20.55
N ASN A 146 -26.25 -0.09 19.98
CA ASN A 146 -25.94 -1.50 20.19
C ASN A 146 -25.34 -1.79 21.56
N TYR A 147 -24.47 -0.92 22.06
CA TYR A 147 -23.70 -1.18 23.29
C TYR A 147 -24.23 -0.44 24.53
N LEU A 148 -24.94 0.68 24.35
CA LEU A 148 -25.52 1.44 25.46
C LEU A 148 -27.05 1.44 25.46
N GLY A 149 -27.70 1.05 24.35
CA GLY A 149 -29.15 1.19 24.19
C GLY A 149 -29.61 2.64 24.04
N ILE A 150 -28.70 3.56 23.66
CA ILE A 150 -28.97 5.00 23.57
C ILE A 150 -29.12 5.40 22.08
N PRO A 151 -30.33 5.77 21.62
CA PRO A 151 -30.51 6.31 20.28
C PRO A 151 -29.83 7.67 20.16
N ASN A 152 -29.13 7.92 19.05
CA ASN A 152 -28.38 9.17 18.82
C ASN A 152 -27.37 9.48 19.95
N GLY A 153 -26.83 8.43 20.57
CA GLY A 153 -25.84 8.54 21.64
C GLY A 153 -24.43 8.88 21.13
N PRO A 154 -23.42 8.83 22.01
CA PRO A 154 -22.02 8.98 21.60
C PRO A 154 -21.57 8.04 20.47
N LEU A 155 -20.56 8.43 19.71
CA LEU A 155 -19.99 7.61 18.63
C LEU A 155 -18.91 6.67 19.15
N CYS A 156 -18.48 5.70 18.35
CA CYS A 156 -17.33 4.83 18.61
C CYS A 156 -17.31 4.23 20.01
N ILE A 157 -18.46 3.73 20.42
CA ILE A 157 -18.59 2.94 21.64
C ILE A 157 -18.08 1.55 21.36
N ASN A 158 -17.19 1.07 22.23
CA ASN A 158 -16.66 -0.27 22.17
C ASN A 158 -17.61 -1.26 22.86
N VAL A 159 -17.40 -2.56 22.61
CA VAL A 159 -18.22 -3.65 23.17
C VAL A 159 -18.25 -3.68 24.71
N ASP A 160 -17.24 -3.10 25.37
CA ASP A 160 -17.17 -2.94 26.83
C ASP A 160 -17.83 -1.64 27.34
N ALA A 161 -18.62 -0.98 26.50
CA ALA A 161 -19.27 0.30 26.74
C ALA A 161 -18.31 1.50 26.90
N SER A 162 -17.00 1.33 26.64
CA SER A 162 -16.05 2.44 26.69
C SER A 162 -16.14 3.33 25.45
N GLN A 163 -15.97 4.63 25.65
CA GLN A 163 -15.85 5.62 24.57
C GLN A 163 -14.45 5.57 23.95
N ARG A 164 -14.37 5.46 22.63
CA ARG A 164 -13.12 5.53 21.86
C ARG A 164 -13.05 6.82 21.03
N SER A 165 -11.88 7.12 20.48
CA SER A 165 -11.63 8.43 19.84
C SER A 165 -12.20 8.61 18.43
N CYS A 166 -12.82 7.57 17.84
CA CYS A 166 -13.18 7.52 16.41
C CYS A 166 -12.01 7.71 15.43
N ASN A 167 -10.78 7.75 15.92
CA ASN A 167 -9.61 7.90 15.06
C ASN A 167 -9.36 6.61 14.28
N TYR A 168 -8.99 6.76 13.02
CA TYR A 168 -8.51 5.68 12.18
C TYR A 168 -7.09 5.94 11.71
N ALA A 169 -6.38 4.84 11.46
CA ALA A 169 -5.01 4.85 10.99
C ALA A 169 -4.76 3.55 10.20
N MET A 170 -4.31 3.67 8.96
CA MET A 170 -4.06 2.56 8.05
C MET A 170 -2.85 2.85 7.17
N THR A 171 -1.89 1.93 7.15
CA THR A 171 -0.79 1.93 6.18
C THR A 171 -1.13 0.99 5.03
N VAL A 172 -0.94 1.44 3.80
CA VAL A 172 -1.14 0.67 2.58
C VAL A 172 0.17 0.61 1.80
N ASP A 173 0.60 -0.60 1.48
CA ASP A 173 1.79 -0.89 0.70
C ASP A 173 1.46 -1.77 -0.51
N VAL A 174 2.11 -1.51 -1.62
CA VAL A 174 1.93 -2.25 -2.88
C VAL A 174 3.30 -2.60 -3.45
N ALA A 175 3.63 -3.88 -3.40
CA ALA A 175 4.85 -4.41 -4.01
C ALA A 175 4.51 -5.11 -5.33
N LEU A 176 4.89 -4.51 -6.47
CA LEU A 176 4.69 -5.14 -7.79
C LEU A 176 5.66 -6.32 -7.98
N ASP A 177 5.17 -7.39 -8.61
CA ASP A 177 6.02 -8.48 -9.05
C ASP A 177 6.98 -7.95 -10.12
N GLN A 178 8.26 -8.29 -10.01
CA GLN A 178 9.26 -7.83 -10.97
C GLN A 178 8.95 -8.40 -12.36
N VAL A 179 8.57 -7.54 -13.31
CA VAL A 179 8.56 -7.89 -14.73
C VAL A 179 10.03 -8.04 -15.13
N GLY A 180 10.40 -9.21 -15.66
CA GLY A 180 11.79 -9.67 -15.84
C GLY A 180 12.76 -8.59 -16.34
N THR A 181 14.00 -8.66 -15.83
CA THR A 181 15.13 -7.79 -16.16
C THR A 181 15.09 -7.33 -17.62
N VAL A 182 14.93 -6.03 -17.84
CA VAL A 182 15.00 -5.43 -19.17
C VAL A 182 16.35 -5.84 -19.80
N PRO A 183 16.36 -6.47 -20.99
CA PRO A 183 17.61 -6.81 -21.67
C PRO A 183 18.48 -5.57 -21.79
N GLU A 184 19.74 -5.69 -21.37
CA GLU A 184 20.69 -4.57 -21.42
C GLU A 184 20.66 -3.94 -22.82
N PRO A 185 20.55 -2.61 -22.92
CA PRO A 185 20.43 -1.97 -24.22
C PRO A 185 21.63 -2.32 -25.10
N ALA A 186 21.42 -2.39 -26.41
CA ALA A 186 22.43 -2.67 -27.44
C ALA A 186 23.67 -1.74 -27.40
N SER A 187 23.73 -0.80 -26.45
CA SER A 187 24.90 -0.09 -25.95
C SER A 187 26.14 -0.98 -25.82
N LEU A 188 26.01 -2.23 -25.31
CA LEU A 188 27.15 -3.17 -25.24
C LEU A 188 27.67 -3.59 -26.63
N ALA A 189 26.78 -3.78 -27.60
CA ALA A 189 27.16 -4.04 -28.98
C ALA A 189 27.85 -2.80 -29.59
N LEU A 190 27.41 -1.58 -29.22
CA LEU A 190 28.02 -0.33 -29.64
C LEU A 190 29.43 -0.13 -29.05
N PHE A 191 29.65 -0.48 -27.78
CA PHE A 191 30.99 -0.46 -27.16
C PHE A 191 31.93 -1.51 -27.77
N GLY A 192 31.43 -2.70 -28.09
CA GLY A 192 32.21 -3.72 -28.78
C GLY A 192 32.70 -3.28 -30.16
N LEU A 193 31.80 -2.67 -30.96
CA LEU A 193 32.13 -2.21 -32.31
C LEU A 193 33.02 -0.95 -32.32
N THR A 194 32.80 0.00 -31.41
CA THR A 194 33.63 1.21 -31.29
C THR A 194 35.03 0.89 -30.74
N GLY A 195 35.15 -0.03 -29.78
CA GLY A 195 36.44 -0.50 -29.28
C GLY A 195 37.29 -1.18 -30.36
N LEU A 196 36.67 -2.03 -31.18
CA LEU A 196 37.35 -2.68 -32.32
C LEU A 196 37.75 -1.68 -33.42
N ALA A 197 36.92 -0.69 -33.71
CA ALA A 197 37.24 0.36 -34.70
C ALA A 197 38.44 1.22 -34.27
N LEU A 198 38.52 1.59 -32.99
CA LEU A 198 39.65 2.36 -32.43
C LEU A 198 40.95 1.55 -32.42
N LEU A 199 40.90 0.24 -32.11
CA LEU A 199 42.06 -0.65 -32.17
C LEU A 199 42.58 -0.83 -33.61
N ARG A 200 41.68 -0.93 -34.60
CA ARG A 200 42.06 -1.03 -36.01
C ARG A 200 42.68 0.27 -36.53
N ALA A 201 42.14 1.42 -36.14
CA ALA A 201 42.69 2.73 -36.48
C ALA A 201 44.09 2.96 -35.86
N HIS A 202 44.34 2.46 -34.65
CA HIS A 202 45.66 2.52 -34.02
C HIS A 202 46.70 1.64 -34.70
N ARG A 203 46.30 0.49 -35.25
CA ARG A 203 47.20 -0.45 -35.93
C ARG A 203 47.62 0.04 -37.32
N VAL A 204 46.70 0.65 -38.06
CA VAL A 204 46.96 1.21 -39.41
C VAL A 204 47.87 2.44 -39.37
N ARG A 205 47.87 3.20 -38.26
CA ARG A 205 48.73 4.39 -38.09
C ARG A 205 50.19 4.09 -37.71
N ARG A 206 50.56 2.83 -37.46
CA ARG A 206 51.89 2.40 -37.00
C ARG A 206 52.65 1.54 -38.03
N GLY A 207 52.08 1.28 -39.20
CA GLY A 207 52.79 0.74 -40.36
C GLY A 207 53.04 1.84 -41.39
#